data_AF-A0A4Q3Y9U6-F1
#
_entry.id   AF-A0A4Q3Y9U6-F1
#
_cell.length_a   1.000
_cell.length_b   1.000
_cell.length_c   1.000
_cell.angle_alpha   90.00
_cell.angle_beta   90.00
_cell.angle_gamma   90.00
#
_symmetry.space_group_name_H-M   'P 1'
#
loop_
_entity.id
_entity.type
_entity.pdbx_description
1 polymer ?
#
loop_
_entity_poly.entity_id
_entity_poly.type
_entity_poly.pdbx_seq_one_letter_code
_entity_poly.pdbx_strand_id
1 'polypeptide(L)' 'MTRAMGKPVLIGATEGTSPLQRAYLGSGLFSEDWLQSLIHNHPEMLPVADIEPGFGTLMPVAREVPCGHGYIDNLYVT' A
#
# COMPACT_ATOMS: atom_id res chain seq x y z
N MET A 1 -2.12 9.51 18.24
CA MET A 1 -1.90 9.58 16.77
C MET A 1 -2.67 10.76 16.22
N THR A 2 -1.96 11.80 15.78
CA THR A 2 -2.60 13.00 15.20
C THR A 2 -3.03 12.64 13.78
N ARG A 3 -4.34 12.70 13.48
CA ARG A 3 -4.83 12.56 12.09
C ARG A 3 -4.11 13.60 11.24
N ALA A 4 -3.55 13.19 10.10
CA ALA A 4 -3.05 14.13 9.10
C ALA A 4 -4.13 15.18 8.82
N MET A 5 -3.83 16.46 9.11
CA MET A 5 -4.78 17.55 8.90
C MET A 5 -4.65 18.01 7.44
N GLY A 6 -5.58 17.58 6.58
CA GLY A 6 -5.65 17.99 5.18
C GLY A 6 -6.40 16.97 4.31
N LYS A 7 -7.02 17.44 3.21
CA LYS A 7 -7.57 16.55 2.17
C LYS A 7 -6.47 16.32 1.14
N PRO A 8 -6.00 15.07 0.91
CA PRO A 8 -4.98 14.80 -0.10
C PRO A 8 -5.44 15.31 -1.47
N VAL A 9 -4.51 15.88 -2.24
CA VAL A 9 -4.78 16.41 -3.59
C VAL A 9 -3.81 15.78 -4.58
N LEU A 10 -4.31 15.45 -5.78
CA LEU A 10 -3.52 15.08 -6.93
C LEU A 10 -3.21 16.37 -7.72
N ILE A 11 -1.94 16.60 -8.02
CA ILE A 11 -1.49 17.74 -8.82
C ILE A 11 -1.23 17.22 -10.24
N GLY A 12 -2.01 17.69 -11.21
CA GLY A 12 -1.81 17.33 -12.61
C GLY A 12 -0.54 17.96 -13.18
N ALA A 13 0.11 17.27 -14.11
CA ALA A 13 1.34 17.77 -14.76
C ALA A 13 1.09 19.02 -15.63
N THR A 14 -0.13 19.20 -16.13
CA THR A 14 -0.51 20.30 -17.04
C THR A 14 -1.71 21.11 -16.54
N GLU A 15 -2.60 20.53 -15.74
CA GLU A 15 -3.80 21.22 -15.23
C GLU A 15 -4.13 20.84 -13.79
N GLY A 16 -4.31 21.87 -12.95
CA GLY A 16 -5.13 21.88 -11.74
C GLY A 16 -4.72 20.95 -10.59
N THR A 17 -5.32 21.21 -9.43
CA THR A 17 -5.30 20.31 -8.28
C THR A 17 -6.65 19.64 -8.13
N SER A 18 -6.71 18.31 -8.08
CA SER A 18 -7.95 17.57 -7.83
C SER A 18 -7.91 16.92 -6.44
N PRO A 19 -8.93 17.12 -5.59
CA PRO A 19 -8.93 16.53 -4.26
C PRO A 19 -9.24 15.04 -4.33
N LEU A 20 -8.41 14.22 -3.67
CA LEU A 20 -8.62 12.78 -3.58
C LEU A 20 -9.73 12.44 -2.59
N GLN A 21 -10.44 11.36 -2.88
CA GLN A 21 -11.41 10.76 -1.97
C GLN A 21 -10.77 9.56 -1.27
N ARG A 22 -11.03 9.44 0.03
CA ARG A 22 -10.58 8.26 0.80
C ARG A 22 -11.32 7.03 0.29
N ALA A 23 -10.57 6.03 -0.16
CA ALA A 23 -11.10 4.68 -0.32
C ALA A 23 -11.30 4.06 1.08
N TYR A 24 -12.53 3.64 1.38
CA TYR A 24 -12.82 2.86 2.57
C TYR A 24 -12.77 1.38 2.20
N LEU A 25 -11.97 0.61 2.95
CA LEU A 25 -11.94 -0.84 2.82
C LEU A 25 -13.20 -1.43 3.47
N GLY A 26 -13.76 -2.49 2.89
CA GLY A 26 -14.90 -3.23 3.44
C GLY A 26 -16.28 -2.62 3.14
N SER A 27 -16.36 -1.48 2.46
CA SER A 27 -17.65 -0.87 2.04
C SER A 27 -18.12 -1.33 0.65
N GLY A 28 -17.63 -2.48 0.16
CA GLY A 28 -18.07 -3.16 -1.07
C GLY A 28 -17.29 -2.84 -2.35
N LEU A 29 -16.62 -1.68 -2.44
CA LEU A 29 -15.82 -1.29 -3.62
C LEU A 29 -14.36 -1.77 -3.55
N PHE A 30 -13.77 -1.73 -2.36
CA PHE A 30 -12.39 -2.15 -2.12
C PHE A 30 -12.37 -3.08 -0.90
N SER A 31 -11.82 -4.28 -1.06
CA SER A 31 -11.60 -5.23 0.03
C SER A 31 -10.14 -5.23 0.46
N GLU A 32 -9.87 -5.77 1.64
CA GLU A 32 -8.50 -5.99 2.10
C GLU A 32 -7.77 -6.99 1.20
N ASP A 33 -8.42 -8.10 0.82
CA ASP A 33 -7.89 -9.05 -0.17
C ASP A 33 -7.54 -8.39 -1.51
N TRP A 34 -8.36 -7.45 -1.99
CA TRP A 34 -8.06 -6.70 -3.21
C TRP A 34 -6.78 -5.85 -3.05
N LEU A 35 -6.67 -5.12 -1.95
CA LEU A 35 -5.50 -4.28 -1.68
C LEU A 35 -4.24 -5.13 -1.53
N GLN A 36 -4.34 -6.23 -0.76
CA GLN A 36 -3.23 -7.15 -0.59
C GLN A 36 -2.81 -7.77 -1.92
N SER A 37 -3.75 -8.22 -2.76
CA SER A 37 -3.48 -8.75 -4.10
C SER A 37 -2.79 -7.72 -4.99
N LEU A 38 -3.26 -6.48 -4.96
CA LEU A 38 -2.72 -5.39 -5.76
C LEU A 38 -1.24 -5.14 -5.39
N ILE A 39 -0.93 -5.00 -4.11
CA ILE A 39 0.43 -4.77 -3.60
C ILE A 39 1.32 -6.02 -3.80
N HIS A 40 0.77 -7.22 -3.71
CA HIS A 40 1.50 -8.45 -4.00
C HIS A 40 1.98 -8.52 -5.46
N ASN A 41 1.11 -8.16 -6.40
CA ASN A 41 1.40 -8.21 -7.82
C ASN A 41 2.23 -7.02 -8.32
N HIS A 42 2.23 -5.92 -7.57
CA HIS A 42 2.95 -4.68 -7.89
C HIS A 42 3.75 -4.17 -6.68
N PRO A 43 4.76 -4.92 -6.21
CA PRO A 43 5.57 -4.53 -5.05
C PRO A 43 6.25 -3.17 -5.20
N GLU A 44 6.49 -2.72 -6.44
CA GLU A 44 7.07 -1.41 -6.77
C GLU A 44 6.22 -0.22 -6.33
N MET A 45 4.94 -0.43 -5.99
CA MET A 45 4.09 0.62 -5.41
C MET A 45 4.50 1.01 -3.99
N LEU A 46 5.26 0.13 -3.30
CA LEU A 46 5.76 0.41 -1.97
C LEU A 46 7.13 1.11 -2.06
N PRO A 47 7.29 2.31 -1.49
CA PRO A 47 8.55 3.06 -1.55
C PRO A 47 9.58 2.53 -0.54
N VAL A 48 9.85 1.23 -0.54
CA VAL A 48 10.69 0.59 0.50
C VAL A 48 12.14 1.08 0.45
N ALA A 49 12.70 1.29 -0.74
CA ALA A 49 14.05 1.83 -0.90
C ALA A 49 14.20 3.28 -0.37
N ASP A 50 13.12 4.06 -0.39
CA ASP A 50 13.12 5.42 0.17
C ASP A 50 13.04 5.43 1.71
N ILE A 51 12.49 4.35 2.29
CA ILE A 51 12.37 4.18 3.75
C ILE A 51 13.66 3.59 4.33
N GLU A 52 14.20 2.54 3.70
CA GLU A 52 15.43 1.86 4.09
C GLU A 52 16.23 1.50 2.83
N PRO A 53 17.25 2.30 2.47
CA PRO A 53 18.04 2.10 1.25
C PRO A 53 18.80 0.77 1.19
N GLY A 54 18.99 0.09 2.32
CA GLY A 54 19.60 -1.24 2.37
C GLY A 54 18.72 -2.36 1.79
N PHE A 55 17.42 -2.12 1.60
CA PHE A 55 16.53 -3.10 0.99
C PHE A 55 16.61 -3.06 -0.54
N GLY A 56 16.84 -4.22 -1.13
CA GLY A 56 16.84 -4.42 -2.58
C GLY A 56 15.43 -4.47 -3.18
N THR A 57 15.32 -5.01 -4.39
CA THR A 57 14.03 -5.23 -5.04
C THR A 57 13.20 -6.22 -4.23
N LEU A 58 11.99 -5.80 -3.83
CA LEU A 58 11.04 -6.67 -3.15
C LEU A 58 10.59 -7.81 -4.08
N MET A 59 10.82 -9.04 -3.64
CA MET A 59 10.26 -10.25 -4.23
C MET A 59 9.05 -10.72 -3.41
N PRO A 60 7.82 -10.63 -3.93
CA PRO A 60 6.63 -11.13 -3.25
C PRO A 60 6.69 -12.66 -3.15
N VAL A 61 6.53 -13.19 -1.94
CA VAL A 61 6.63 -14.64 -1.67
C VAL A 61 5.28 -15.26 -1.39
N ALA A 62 4.50 -14.64 -0.50
CA ALA A 62 3.20 -15.17 -0.08
C ALA A 62 2.30 -14.07 0.48
N ARG A 63 0.99 -14.35 0.51
CA ARG A 63 0.00 -13.57 1.23
C ARG A 63 -0.55 -14.37 2.40
N GLU A 64 -1.02 -13.69 3.43
CA GLU A 64 -1.71 -14.30 4.58
C GLU A 64 -0.88 -15.44 5.20
N VAL A 65 0.39 -15.15 5.54
CA VAL A 65 1.30 -16.17 6.10
C VAL A 65 1.03 -16.35 7.59
N PRO A 66 0.61 -17.54 8.05
CA PRO A 66 0.35 -17.78 9.46
C PRO A 66 1.63 -17.67 10.29
N CYS A 67 1.54 -16.94 11.39
CA CYS A 67 2.61 -16.71 12.36
C CYS A 67 2.10 -17.02 13.76
N GLY A 68 3.00 -17.14 14.74
CA GLY A 68 2.64 -17.45 16.13
C GLY A 68 1.65 -16.45 16.78
N HIS A 69 1.48 -15.26 16.20
CA HIS A 69 0.60 -14.20 16.72
C HIS A 69 -0.25 -13.53 15.63
N GLY A 70 -0.73 -14.27 14.63
CA GLY A 70 -1.59 -13.74 13.57
C GLY A 70 -1.08 -14.08 12.18
N TYR A 71 -1.35 -13.22 11.21
CA TYR A 71 -0.98 -13.41 9.81
C TYR A 71 -0.15 -12.24 9.30
N ILE A 72 0.81 -12.51 8.42
CA ILE A 72 1.48 -11.49 7.63
C ILE A 72 0.70 -11.33 6.33
N ASP A 73 0.15 -10.15 6.07
CA ASP A 73 -0.67 -9.86 4.89
C ASP A 73 0.08 -10.11 3.58
N ASN A 74 1.29 -9.54 3.46
CA ASN A 74 2.18 -9.70 2.31
C ASN A 74 3.62 -9.93 2.80
N LEU A 75 4.16 -11.11 2.51
CA LEU A 75 5.55 -11.46 2.81
C LEU A 75 6.44 -11.18 1.59
N TYR A 76 7.50 -10.41 1.82
CA TYR A 76 8.52 -10.09 0.83
C TYR A 76 9.91 -10.52 1.30
N VAL A 77 10.80 -10.76 0.33
CA VAL A 77 12.25 -10.94 0.53
C VAL A 77 13.02 -10.02 -0.42
N THR A 78 14.27 -9.69 -0.09
CA THR A 78 15.18 -8.87 -0.91
C THR A 78 16.54 -9.52 -1.04
#